data_AF-A0A0G8EGF0-F1
#
_entry.id   AF-A0A0G8EGF0-F1
#
_cell.length_a   1.000
_cell.length_b   1.000
_cell.length_c   1.000
_cell.angle_alpha   90.00
_cell.angle_beta   90.00
_cell.angle_gamma   90.00
#
_symmetry.space_group_name_H-M   'P 1'
#
loop_
_entity.id
_entity.type
_entity.pdbx_description
1 polymer ?
#
loop_
_entity_poly.entity_id
_entity_poly.type
_entity_poly.pdbx_seq_one_letter_code
_entity_poly.pdbx_strand_id
1 'polypeptide(L)'
;MSITFHKKVVALTAGLTVLSSSVVSFAEEQQSVNNYQSINALEQGKTGQLQVSDEQALKSIEESFEGVDGRGGGTVDNKKVDSLQGSEGMYEETGTLTVPNNSNRTKRSLSFSAPKVSSSINGVPFTEWIVPAGNENIRPQNHMIPKYITIHETDNKSVGAGAKNHAQYLYNQAVGQTDRAASWHFTVDDKEIYQHLPLNENGWHAGDGDGPGNRESIAIEIAVNSDGDYNKAVDNAKKLAAYLMKETGVPLNNVVKHQKWSGKICPAIMINSGQWVPFVNGVEGYYNKFYQPTDDITGGWYEPAIRDLNRRGIMVGEGNGIFAPNRSVTRAEFAQLISNSLSLPAGDATFKDLNDVNPTLRDGIKRTASVGIISGRGDGNFDPNTPITREEAAVIVNKALEYKKISGPLANLPFADKDQIIYKEAVQRLYGLGIVKGMGDNLYVPKGTTTRGETAAFILNMLQVIETGSVQKGIGTVEINGIGVNVRSGAGASYSVVRKASKGEKATVYEEKSGWLRIGTGEWVYNEPSYMVYKKDKN
;
A
#
# COMPACT_ATOMS: atom_id res chain seq x y z
N MET A 1 10.14 -4.81 89.36
CA MET A 1 8.78 -4.41 88.94
C MET A 1 8.72 -4.56 87.42
N SER A 2 7.74 -5.35 86.95
CA SER A 2 7.42 -5.66 85.55
C SER A 2 8.55 -6.13 84.64
N ILE A 3 8.70 -7.45 84.68
CA ILE A 3 9.50 -8.35 83.87
C ILE A 3 8.67 -8.75 82.64
N THR A 4 9.23 -8.82 81.42
CA THR A 4 9.03 -9.96 80.48
C THR A 4 10.18 -10.01 79.46
N PHE A 5 10.61 -11.24 79.15
CA PHE A 5 11.92 -11.66 78.66
C PHE A 5 12.13 -11.69 77.13
N HIS A 6 13.40 -11.53 76.74
CA HIS A 6 13.99 -12.02 75.48
C HIS A 6 14.32 -13.52 75.51
N LYS A 7 14.27 -14.20 74.34
CA LYS A 7 15.07 -15.35 73.82
C LYS A 7 14.28 -15.98 72.65
N LYS A 8 14.82 -16.54 71.56
CA LYS A 8 16.18 -16.95 71.19
C LYS A 8 16.26 -17.19 69.67
N VAL A 9 17.46 -16.99 69.16
CA VAL A 9 18.05 -17.34 67.85
C VAL A 9 17.97 -18.84 67.54
N VAL A 10 17.81 -19.22 66.25
CA VAL A 10 18.67 -20.21 65.55
C VAL A 10 18.84 -19.79 64.09
N ALA A 11 20.10 -19.72 63.67
CA ALA A 11 20.58 -19.41 62.33
C ALA A 11 20.94 -20.69 61.55
N LEU A 12 20.96 -20.58 60.22
CA LEU A 12 21.97 -21.18 59.35
C LEU A 12 22.02 -20.33 58.06
N THR A 13 23.01 -19.44 57.83
CA THR A 13 24.37 -19.66 57.26
C THR A 13 24.38 -20.59 56.03
N ALA A 14 25.04 -20.32 54.90
CA ALA A 14 26.03 -19.34 54.46
C ALA A 14 26.02 -19.39 52.91
N GLY A 15 26.61 -18.49 52.12
CA GLY A 15 27.76 -17.62 52.36
C GLY A 15 27.69 -16.35 51.50
N LEU A 16 28.26 -15.24 51.98
CA LEU A 16 29.70 -14.87 51.94
C LEU A 16 30.12 -14.52 50.49
N THR A 17 30.74 -13.38 50.18
CA THR A 17 31.21 -12.22 50.97
C THR A 17 31.45 -11.09 49.95
N VAL A 18 30.94 -9.87 50.15
CA VAL A 18 31.61 -8.66 50.69
C VAL A 18 32.89 -8.28 49.93
N LEU A 19 33.04 -7.06 49.39
CA LEU A 19 33.55 -5.80 49.99
C LEU A 19 33.78 -4.86 48.79
N SER A 20 33.79 -3.54 48.84
CA SER A 20 33.67 -2.51 49.86
C SER A 20 33.65 -1.17 49.13
N SER A 21 33.07 -0.17 49.78
CA SER A 21 33.11 1.28 49.52
C SER A 21 34.55 1.80 49.22
N SER A 22 34.80 2.98 48.62
CA SER A 22 34.18 4.30 48.81
C SER A 22 34.72 5.29 47.75
N VAL A 23 33.92 6.34 47.46
CA VAL A 23 34.26 7.69 46.91
C VAL A 23 35.08 7.81 45.61
N VAL A 24 34.52 8.52 44.62
CA VAL A 24 34.97 9.84 44.11
C VAL A 24 34.20 10.18 42.80
N SER A 25 33.78 11.45 42.71
CA SER A 25 33.28 12.24 41.58
C SER A 25 32.86 11.57 40.27
N PHE A 26 31.61 11.83 39.87
CA PHE A 26 31.24 11.88 38.45
C PHE A 26 30.66 13.27 38.13
N ALA A 27 31.45 14.05 37.38
CA ALA A 27 30.97 15.13 36.51
C ALA A 27 31.18 14.61 35.07
N GLU A 28 30.07 14.45 34.36
CA GLU A 28 29.70 15.18 33.13
C GLU A 28 30.27 14.56 31.85
N GLU A 29 29.40 13.95 31.03
CA GLU A 29 28.85 14.62 29.84
C GLU A 29 27.78 13.73 29.17
N GLN A 30 26.73 14.38 28.64
CA GLN A 30 25.55 13.85 27.91
C GLN A 30 24.34 13.37 28.74
N GLN A 31 23.40 14.30 28.96
CA GLN A 31 21.99 14.12 28.56
C GLN A 31 21.26 15.46 28.58
N SER A 32 21.17 16.13 27.42
CA SER A 32 20.16 17.16 27.17
C SER A 32 18.86 16.48 26.72
N VAL A 33 18.09 16.01 27.68
CA VAL A 33 16.68 15.64 27.48
C VAL A 33 15.89 16.95 27.45
N ASN A 34 15.46 17.37 26.26
CA ASN A 34 14.55 18.50 26.15
C ASN A 34 13.15 18.09 26.63
N ASN A 35 12.75 18.75 27.72
CA ASN A 35 11.41 18.80 28.28
C ASN A 35 10.33 19.01 27.22
N TYR A 36 9.49 18.01 26.99
CA TYR A 36 8.07 18.26 26.72
C TYR A 36 7.34 18.08 28.03
N GLN A 37 7.20 19.19 28.78
CA GLN A 37 6.23 19.26 29.85
C GLN A 37 4.83 19.11 29.25
N SER A 38 4.11 18.14 29.79
CA SER A 38 2.67 18.00 29.71
C SER A 38 1.98 19.31 30.11
N ILE A 39 1.39 19.98 29.12
CA ILE A 39 0.50 21.12 29.34
C ILE A 39 -0.87 20.55 29.76
N ASN A 40 -0.98 20.21 31.04
CA ASN A 40 -2.24 19.99 31.73
C ASN A 40 -2.35 21.06 32.81
N ALA A 41 -2.88 22.23 32.43
CA ALA A 41 -3.61 23.18 33.27
C ALA A 41 -3.83 24.46 32.47
N LEU A 42 -4.98 24.57 31.81
CA LEU A 42 -5.73 25.82 31.65
C LEU A 42 -7.20 25.41 31.40
N GLU A 43 -7.97 25.59 32.46
CA GLU A 43 -9.44 25.60 32.56
C GLU A 43 -10.24 24.38 32.10
N GLN A 44 -10.47 23.45 33.04
CA GLN A 44 -11.75 22.74 33.10
C GLN A 44 -12.87 23.72 33.48
N GLY A 45 -13.34 24.49 32.49
CA GLY A 45 -14.65 25.12 32.50
C GLY A 45 -15.61 24.22 31.74
N LYS A 46 -16.79 23.92 32.32
CA LYS A 46 -17.88 23.15 31.69
C LYS A 46 -18.09 23.59 30.23
N THR A 47 -17.69 22.78 29.25
CA THR A 47 -18.16 22.94 27.88
C THR A 47 -19.60 22.46 27.82
N GLY A 48 -20.55 23.38 28.03
CA GLY A 48 -21.86 23.21 27.41
C GLY A 48 -21.63 22.98 25.91
N GLN A 49 -22.31 22.01 25.32
CA GLN A 49 -22.27 21.84 23.86
C GLN A 49 -22.60 23.20 23.23
N LEU A 50 -21.61 23.82 22.58
CA LEU A 50 -21.86 24.97 21.73
C LEU A 50 -22.75 24.44 20.61
N GLN A 51 -24.06 24.67 20.71
CA GLN A 51 -25.02 24.32 19.68
C GLN A 51 -25.52 25.63 19.08
N VAL A 52 -25.24 25.81 17.79
CA VAL A 52 -25.86 26.84 16.95
C VAL A 52 -26.94 26.18 16.11
N SER A 53 -27.88 26.97 15.59
CA SER A 53 -28.85 26.41 14.63
C SER A 53 -28.16 26.01 13.32
N ASP A 54 -28.74 25.04 12.59
CA ASP A 54 -28.26 24.67 11.25
C ASP A 54 -28.20 25.91 10.33
N GLU A 55 -29.10 26.88 10.50
CA GLU A 55 -29.11 28.15 9.75
C GLU A 55 -27.89 29.03 10.06
N GLN A 56 -27.46 29.12 11.32
CA GLN A 56 -26.26 29.86 11.71
C GLN A 56 -24.98 29.17 11.19
N ALA A 57 -24.93 27.83 11.26
CA ALA A 57 -23.82 27.07 10.71
C ALA A 57 -23.73 27.26 9.18
N LEU A 58 -24.85 27.16 8.46
CA LEU A 58 -24.90 27.37 7.01
C LEU A 58 -24.45 28.76 6.60
N LYS A 59 -24.86 29.79 7.34
CA LYS A 59 -24.41 31.16 7.09
C LYS A 59 -22.89 31.30 7.23
N SER A 60 -22.30 30.70 8.26
CA SER A 60 -20.84 30.73 8.43
C SER A 60 -20.10 30.00 7.30
N ILE A 61 -20.69 28.93 6.76
CA ILE A 61 -20.13 28.19 5.61
C ILE A 61 -20.21 29.07 4.36
N GLU A 62 -21.34 29.72 4.12
CA GLU A 62 -21.50 30.67 3.03
C GLU A 62 -20.47 31.80 3.07
N GLU A 63 -20.24 32.41 4.23
CA GLU A 63 -19.23 33.44 4.46
C GLU A 63 -17.80 32.93 4.22
N SER A 64 -17.46 31.73 4.71
CA SER A 64 -16.12 31.13 4.51
C SER A 64 -15.74 30.87 3.06
N PHE A 65 -16.74 30.90 2.19
CA PHE A 65 -16.61 30.57 0.78
C PHE A 65 -16.83 31.77 -0.15
N GLU A 66 -17.06 32.96 0.40
CA GLU A 66 -17.21 34.19 -0.35
C GLU A 66 -15.94 34.46 -1.20
N GLY A 67 -16.13 34.72 -2.50
CA GLY A 67 -15.03 35.01 -3.43
C GLY A 67 -14.15 33.81 -3.83
N VAL A 68 -14.45 32.59 -3.37
CA VAL A 68 -13.70 31.39 -3.77
C VAL A 68 -14.18 30.88 -5.14
N ASP A 69 -13.32 30.99 -6.16
CA ASP A 69 -13.54 30.39 -7.49
C ASP A 69 -12.60 29.20 -7.74
N GLY A 70 -13.19 28.02 -7.87
CA GLY A 70 -12.51 26.76 -8.17
C GLY A 70 -12.11 26.58 -9.63
N ARG A 71 -12.54 27.45 -10.55
CA ARG A 71 -12.08 27.47 -11.97
C ARG A 71 -10.79 28.27 -12.18
N GLY A 72 -10.36 29.08 -11.21
CA GLY A 72 -9.13 29.86 -11.30
C GLY A 72 -9.21 31.09 -12.21
N GLY A 73 -10.41 31.65 -12.44
CA GLY A 73 -10.64 32.79 -13.34
C GLY A 73 -10.68 34.17 -12.68
N GLY A 74 -10.61 34.27 -11.35
CA GLY A 74 -10.68 35.54 -10.62
C GLY A 74 -9.32 36.22 -10.44
N THR A 75 -9.18 37.46 -10.91
CA THR A 75 -8.11 38.38 -10.50
C THR A 75 -8.25 38.71 -9.01
N VAL A 76 -7.55 37.97 -8.14
CA VAL A 76 -7.31 38.41 -6.77
C VAL A 76 -5.83 38.77 -6.68
N ASP A 77 -5.55 40.07 -6.57
CA ASP A 77 -4.23 40.62 -6.33
C ASP A 77 -3.57 39.91 -5.13
N ASN A 78 -2.47 39.20 -5.38
CA ASN A 78 -1.60 38.58 -4.38
C ASN A 78 -0.78 39.63 -3.59
N LYS A 79 -1.43 40.66 -3.04
CA LYS A 79 -0.83 41.66 -2.15
C LYS A 79 -1.83 42.17 -1.12
N LYS A 80 -2.19 41.35 -0.13
CA LYS A 80 -2.58 41.78 1.23
C LYS A 80 -2.81 40.56 2.12
N VAL A 81 -1.72 39.91 2.53
CA VAL A 81 -1.75 39.05 3.72
C VAL A 81 -0.47 39.31 4.50
N ASP A 82 -0.37 40.52 5.02
CA ASP A 82 0.55 40.85 6.11
C ASP A 82 0.04 42.12 6.78
N SER A 83 -0.96 41.94 7.64
CA SER A 83 -1.31 42.77 8.80
C SER A 83 -2.73 42.41 9.20
N LEU A 84 -2.88 41.87 10.40
CA LEU A 84 -3.79 42.38 11.42
C LEU A 84 -3.59 41.54 12.69
N GLN A 85 -2.57 41.94 13.45
CA GLN A 85 -2.60 41.85 14.90
C GLN A 85 -3.75 42.74 15.41
N GLY A 86 -4.57 42.19 16.31
CA GLY A 86 -5.26 42.85 17.41
C GLY A 86 -6.21 44.01 17.09
N SER A 87 -7.49 43.82 17.37
CA SER A 87 -8.23 44.79 18.19
C SER A 87 -9.48 44.15 18.78
N GLU A 88 -9.59 44.25 20.10
CA GLU A 88 -10.82 44.09 20.86
C GLU A 88 -11.80 45.22 20.49
N GLY A 89 -13.10 44.91 20.46
CA GLY A 89 -14.15 45.90 20.29
C GLY A 89 -15.53 45.30 20.54
N MET A 90 -16.05 45.48 21.75
CA MET A 90 -17.48 45.37 22.08
C MET A 90 -18.29 46.41 21.31
N TYR A 91 -19.44 46.05 20.74
CA TYR A 91 -20.67 46.88 20.74
C TYR A 91 -21.92 46.00 20.55
N GLU A 92 -22.93 46.25 21.39
CA GLU A 92 -24.30 45.73 21.31
C GLU A 92 -25.18 46.57 20.35
N GLU A 93 -26.37 45.99 20.09
CA GLU A 93 -27.67 46.62 19.81
C GLU A 93 -28.21 46.76 18.37
N THR A 94 -29.27 45.97 18.15
CA THR A 94 -30.62 46.32 17.65
C THR A 94 -30.79 46.95 16.27
N GLY A 95 -31.60 46.28 15.44
CA GLY A 95 -32.19 46.90 14.24
C GLY A 95 -33.00 45.93 13.40
N THR A 96 -34.29 45.81 13.71
CA THR A 96 -35.29 45.17 12.84
C THR A 96 -35.42 45.98 11.55
N LEU A 97 -35.27 45.34 10.37
CA LEU A 97 -35.59 45.95 9.08
C LEU A 97 -36.52 45.04 8.26
N THR A 98 -37.70 45.60 8.02
CA THR A 98 -38.85 45.08 7.27
C THR A 98 -38.55 44.97 5.78
N VAL A 99 -38.85 43.82 5.17
CA VAL A 99 -38.77 43.59 3.72
C VAL A 99 -40.08 44.04 3.04
N PRO A 100 -40.06 44.84 1.96
CA PRO A 100 -41.27 45.17 1.21
C PRO A 100 -41.80 43.93 0.48
N ASN A 101 -43.07 43.66 0.72
CA ASN A 101 -43.86 42.60 0.11
C ASN A 101 -44.21 43.03 -1.33
N ASN A 102 -43.77 42.28 -2.34
CA ASN A 102 -44.50 42.27 -3.61
C ASN A 102 -44.71 40.83 -4.10
N SER A 103 -45.98 40.56 -4.35
CA SER A 103 -46.64 39.28 -4.44
C SER A 103 -46.46 38.61 -5.80
N ASN A 104 -46.03 37.34 -5.79
CA ASN A 104 -46.79 36.25 -6.39
C ASN A 104 -46.28 34.90 -5.87
N ARG A 105 -46.92 34.42 -4.80
CA ARG A 105 -46.71 33.09 -4.22
C ARG A 105 -47.32 32.03 -5.13
N THR A 106 -46.49 31.09 -5.57
CA THR A 106 -46.89 29.67 -5.55
C THR A 106 -46.15 29.02 -4.39
N LYS A 107 -46.87 28.78 -3.29
CA LYS A 107 -46.42 27.88 -2.23
C LYS A 107 -46.32 26.47 -2.83
N ARG A 108 -45.11 26.06 -3.23
CA ARG A 108 -44.78 24.63 -3.28
C ARG A 108 -43.99 24.32 -2.02
N SER A 109 -44.65 23.63 -1.08
CA SER A 109 -43.95 22.92 -0.02
C SER A 109 -43.05 21.88 -0.69
N LEU A 110 -41.76 22.18 -0.79
CA LEU A 110 -40.76 21.19 -1.18
C LEU A 110 -40.66 20.18 -0.04
N SER A 111 -41.26 19.01 -0.24
CA SER A 111 -41.16 17.90 0.68
C SER A 111 -39.71 17.46 0.77
N PHE A 112 -39.10 17.69 1.93
CA PHE A 112 -37.81 17.16 2.31
C PHE A 112 -37.89 15.64 2.27
N SER A 113 -37.26 15.00 1.30
CA SER A 113 -36.99 13.57 1.33
C SER A 113 -35.67 13.40 2.06
N ALA A 114 -35.73 13.10 3.36
CA ALA A 114 -34.54 12.76 4.14
C ALA A 114 -33.74 11.64 3.45
N PRO A 115 -32.39 11.73 3.39
CA PRO A 115 -31.55 10.66 2.85
C PRO A 115 -31.83 9.34 3.59
N LYS A 116 -32.06 8.24 2.87
CA LYS A 116 -32.32 6.92 3.45
C LYS A 116 -31.13 6.00 3.20
N VAL A 117 -30.71 5.33 4.28
CA VAL A 117 -29.67 4.29 4.45
C VAL A 117 -28.25 4.82 4.68
N SER A 118 -27.87 4.97 5.96
CA SER A 118 -26.48 5.13 6.38
C SER A 118 -25.74 3.79 6.26
N SER A 119 -24.72 3.71 5.41
CA SER A 119 -23.73 2.62 5.45
C SER A 119 -22.49 3.10 6.21
N SER A 120 -21.38 2.37 6.17
CA SER A 120 -20.12 2.83 6.76
C SER A 120 -18.96 2.57 5.81
N ILE A 121 -18.02 3.52 5.74
CA ILE A 121 -16.73 3.37 5.07
C ILE A 121 -15.69 3.11 6.16
N ASN A 122 -15.10 1.90 6.16
CA ASN A 122 -14.02 1.55 7.10
C ASN A 122 -14.34 1.82 8.58
N GLY A 123 -15.62 1.65 8.95
CA GLY A 123 -16.12 1.88 10.30
C GLY A 123 -16.49 3.34 10.61
N VAL A 124 -16.52 4.22 9.62
CA VAL A 124 -17.04 5.60 9.75
C VAL A 124 -18.43 5.68 9.11
N PRO A 125 -19.46 6.20 9.81
CA PRO A 125 -20.77 6.44 9.21
C PRO A 125 -20.68 7.20 7.88
N PHE A 126 -21.41 6.73 6.88
CA PHE A 126 -21.37 7.26 5.53
C PHE A 126 -22.77 7.54 5.02
N THR A 127 -22.95 8.74 4.45
CA THR A 127 -24.17 9.15 3.76
C THR A 127 -23.83 9.63 2.35
N GLU A 128 -24.43 9.00 1.35
CA GLU A 128 -24.43 9.52 0.00
C GLU A 128 -25.54 10.59 -0.12
N TRP A 129 -25.15 11.83 -0.46
CA TRP A 129 -26.05 12.96 -0.68
C TRP A 129 -25.63 13.73 -1.93
N ILE A 130 -25.77 13.07 -3.08
CA ILE A 130 -25.41 13.68 -4.36
C ILE A 130 -26.30 14.89 -4.67
N VAL A 131 -25.67 16.02 -4.98
CA VAL A 131 -26.38 17.25 -5.35
C VAL A 131 -27.07 17.08 -6.72
N PRO A 132 -28.23 17.73 -6.95
CA PRO A 132 -28.93 17.62 -8.22
C PRO A 132 -28.14 18.23 -9.38
N ALA A 133 -28.36 17.70 -10.58
CA ALA A 133 -27.90 18.30 -11.83
C ALA A 133 -28.68 19.60 -12.14
N GLY A 134 -28.09 20.51 -12.91
CA GLY A 134 -28.75 21.73 -13.41
C GLY A 134 -27.97 23.02 -13.15
N ASN A 135 -26.99 23.00 -12.25
CA ASN A 135 -26.08 24.13 -12.03
C ASN A 135 -24.62 23.70 -12.30
N GLU A 136 -24.07 24.08 -13.46
CA GLU A 136 -22.72 23.69 -13.90
C GLU A 136 -21.59 24.29 -13.04
N ASN A 137 -21.89 25.31 -12.24
CA ASN A 137 -20.95 25.88 -11.28
C ASN A 137 -20.78 24.99 -10.03
N ILE A 138 -21.73 24.11 -9.75
CA ILE A 138 -21.71 23.20 -8.60
C ILE A 138 -21.58 21.75 -9.05
N ARG A 139 -22.34 21.35 -10.06
CA ARG A 139 -22.36 20.00 -10.63
C ARG A 139 -22.15 20.05 -12.16
N PRO A 140 -20.90 20.11 -12.61
CA PRO A 140 -20.55 20.34 -14.02
C PRO A 140 -20.85 19.16 -14.96
N GLN A 141 -21.03 17.94 -14.45
CA GLN A 141 -21.32 16.74 -15.24
C GLN A 141 -20.28 16.35 -16.30
N ASN A 142 -19.07 16.92 -16.26
CA ASN A 142 -18.01 16.41 -17.12
C ASN A 142 -17.52 15.08 -16.58
N HIS A 143 -17.44 14.10 -17.47
CA HIS A 143 -16.93 12.78 -17.14
C HIS A 143 -15.46 12.87 -16.66
N MET A 144 -15.16 12.09 -15.62
CA MET A 144 -13.85 11.96 -15.02
C MET A 144 -13.52 10.48 -14.79
N ILE A 145 -12.26 10.11 -15.07
CA ILE A 145 -11.65 8.88 -14.55
C ILE A 145 -10.62 9.34 -13.50
N PRO A 146 -10.85 9.10 -12.20
CA PRO A 146 -9.96 9.58 -11.15
C PRO A 146 -8.54 9.06 -11.32
N LYS A 147 -7.57 9.96 -11.32
CA LYS A 147 -6.13 9.65 -11.24
C LYS A 147 -5.52 10.13 -9.93
N TYR A 148 -6.19 11.03 -9.21
CA TYR A 148 -5.71 11.62 -7.96
C TYR A 148 -6.80 11.65 -6.88
N ILE A 149 -6.37 11.72 -5.62
CA ILE A 149 -7.19 12.07 -4.47
C ILE A 149 -6.55 13.30 -3.83
N THR A 150 -7.27 14.42 -3.80
CA THR A 150 -6.80 15.70 -3.27
C THR A 150 -7.38 15.94 -1.90
N ILE A 151 -6.49 16.19 -0.94
CA ILE A 151 -6.84 16.46 0.45
C ILE A 151 -6.89 17.98 0.66
N HIS A 152 -7.96 18.41 1.31
CA HIS A 152 -8.25 19.78 1.70
C HIS A 152 -8.68 19.87 3.17
N GLU A 153 -8.75 21.08 3.67
CA GLU A 153 -9.39 21.43 4.95
C GLU A 153 -10.41 22.54 4.68
N THR A 154 -11.55 22.50 5.37
CA THR A 154 -12.64 23.45 5.12
C THR A 154 -12.31 24.90 5.47
N ASP A 155 -11.23 25.13 6.24
CA ASP A 155 -10.82 26.42 6.83
C ASP A 155 -11.91 27.15 7.65
N ASN A 156 -13.00 26.45 7.96
CA ASN A 156 -14.13 26.99 8.72
C ASN A 156 -14.15 26.42 10.14
N LYS A 157 -13.73 27.25 11.09
CA LYS A 157 -13.69 26.90 12.53
C LYS A 157 -15.00 27.16 13.26
N SER A 158 -16.02 27.69 12.58
CA SER A 158 -17.30 28.04 13.19
C SER A 158 -18.00 26.82 13.77
N VAL A 159 -18.69 27.01 14.88
CA VAL A 159 -19.49 25.95 15.52
C VAL A 159 -20.53 25.42 14.53
N GLY A 160 -20.65 24.10 14.43
CA GLY A 160 -21.61 23.44 13.55
C GLY A 160 -21.17 23.34 12.09
N ALA A 161 -19.99 23.83 11.70
CA ALA A 161 -19.46 23.71 10.33
C ALA A 161 -18.88 22.30 10.02
N GLY A 162 -19.58 21.25 10.44
CA GLY A 162 -19.21 19.84 10.20
C GLY A 162 -19.62 19.32 8.81
N ALA A 163 -19.50 18.01 8.59
CA ALA A 163 -19.69 17.39 7.28
C ALA A 163 -21.12 17.50 6.75
N LYS A 164 -22.13 17.29 7.61
CA LYS A 164 -23.54 17.43 7.25
C LYS A 164 -23.89 18.84 6.74
N ASN A 165 -23.41 19.89 7.42
CA ASN A 165 -23.76 21.27 7.06
C ASN A 165 -23.01 21.74 5.81
N HIS A 166 -21.81 21.23 5.55
CA HIS A 166 -21.16 21.41 4.24
C HIS A 166 -21.92 20.70 3.11
N ALA A 167 -22.46 19.50 3.34
CA ALA A 167 -23.31 18.79 2.38
C ALA A 167 -24.59 19.60 2.06
N GLN A 168 -25.26 20.08 3.11
CA GLN A 168 -26.46 20.91 2.99
C GLN A 168 -26.16 22.23 2.27
N TYR A 169 -25.03 22.88 2.55
CA TYR A 169 -24.60 24.08 1.83
C TYR A 169 -24.44 23.81 0.33
N LEU A 170 -23.68 22.77 -0.04
CA LEU A 170 -23.44 22.46 -1.45
C LEU A 170 -24.73 22.08 -2.19
N TYR A 171 -25.65 21.38 -1.52
CA TYR A 171 -26.99 21.11 -2.03
C TYR A 171 -27.78 22.41 -2.29
N ASN A 172 -27.78 23.34 -1.33
CA ASN A 172 -28.45 24.64 -1.47
C ASN A 172 -27.88 25.46 -2.65
N GLN A 173 -26.56 25.42 -2.85
CA GLN A 173 -25.90 26.04 -3.99
C GLN A 173 -26.33 25.39 -5.33
N ALA A 174 -26.48 24.06 -5.37
CA ALA A 174 -26.90 23.35 -6.59
C ALA A 174 -28.34 23.66 -7.01
N VAL A 175 -29.26 23.85 -6.05
CA VAL A 175 -30.67 24.17 -6.32
C VAL A 175 -30.97 25.68 -6.39
N GLY A 176 -30.06 26.50 -5.85
CA GLY A 176 -30.18 27.94 -5.78
C GLY A 176 -29.63 28.67 -6.99
N GLN A 177 -29.54 30.00 -6.87
CA GLN A 177 -28.89 30.86 -7.85
C GLN A 177 -27.50 31.23 -7.33
N THR A 178 -26.47 30.56 -7.84
CA THR A 178 -25.07 30.88 -7.53
C THR A 178 -24.26 30.92 -8.82
N ASP A 179 -23.47 31.97 -8.96
CA ASP A 179 -22.48 32.15 -10.03
C ASP A 179 -21.08 31.67 -9.62
N ARG A 180 -20.92 31.27 -8.35
CA ARG A 180 -19.68 30.74 -7.79
C ARG A 180 -19.42 29.32 -8.27
N ALA A 181 -18.29 29.11 -8.94
CA ALA A 181 -17.86 27.78 -9.37
C ALA A 181 -17.00 27.10 -8.29
N ALA A 182 -17.63 26.41 -7.34
CA ALA A 182 -16.92 25.66 -6.32
C ALA A 182 -17.69 24.41 -5.86
N SER A 183 -17.03 23.25 -5.91
CA SER A 183 -17.61 21.98 -5.48
C SER A 183 -16.56 20.90 -5.28
N TRP A 184 -16.88 19.91 -4.43
CA TRP A 184 -15.98 18.82 -4.05
C TRP A 184 -16.77 17.54 -3.78
N HIS A 185 -16.09 16.40 -3.77
CA HIS A 185 -16.74 15.10 -3.71
C HIS A 185 -17.14 14.69 -2.30
N PHE A 186 -16.30 14.95 -1.29
CA PHE A 186 -16.56 14.50 0.08
C PHE A 186 -16.25 15.57 1.12
N THR A 187 -17.07 15.60 2.17
CA THR A 187 -16.68 16.22 3.45
C THR A 187 -16.65 15.16 4.53
N VAL A 188 -15.65 15.23 5.41
CA VAL A 188 -15.44 14.31 6.53
C VAL A 188 -15.17 15.08 7.81
N ASP A 189 -15.88 14.72 8.88
CA ASP A 189 -15.65 15.25 10.22
C ASP A 189 -15.34 14.11 11.22
N ASP A 190 -15.36 14.43 12.52
CA ASP A 190 -15.08 13.48 13.59
C ASP A 190 -16.12 12.36 13.73
N LYS A 191 -17.33 12.56 13.18
CA LYS A 191 -18.51 11.71 13.35
C LYS A 191 -18.86 10.93 12.09
N GLU A 192 -18.78 11.54 10.91
CA GLU A 192 -19.36 11.00 9.68
C GLU A 192 -18.73 11.51 8.38
N ILE A 193 -19.10 10.88 7.26
CA ILE A 193 -18.69 11.21 5.89
C ILE A 193 -19.94 11.49 5.06
N TYR A 194 -19.90 12.57 4.27
CA TYR A 194 -20.89 12.86 3.25
C TYR A 194 -20.25 12.90 1.86
N GLN A 195 -20.88 12.25 0.88
CA GLN A 195 -20.54 12.36 -0.54
C GLN A 195 -21.52 13.27 -1.26
N HIS A 196 -21.00 14.25 -2.00
CA HIS A 196 -21.80 15.27 -2.68
C HIS A 196 -21.78 15.16 -4.21
N LEU A 197 -20.73 14.55 -4.78
CA LEU A 197 -20.56 14.35 -6.23
C LEU A 197 -20.25 12.88 -6.57
N PRO A 198 -20.68 12.38 -7.74
CA PRO A 198 -20.26 11.06 -8.23
C PRO A 198 -18.74 10.99 -8.46
N LEU A 199 -18.14 9.81 -8.27
CA LEU A 199 -16.69 9.63 -8.47
C LEU A 199 -16.25 9.71 -9.94
N ASN A 200 -17.18 9.53 -10.88
CA ASN A 200 -16.93 9.60 -12.32
C ASN A 200 -17.25 10.99 -12.92
N GLU A 201 -17.36 12.00 -12.07
CA GLU A 201 -17.71 13.37 -12.41
C GLU A 201 -16.73 14.34 -11.74
N ASN A 202 -16.37 15.43 -12.42
CA ASN A 202 -15.43 16.42 -11.92
C ASN A 202 -16.09 17.38 -10.89
N GLY A 203 -15.29 17.96 -10.00
CA GLY A 203 -15.68 19.09 -9.15
C GLY A 203 -14.86 20.35 -9.47
N TRP A 204 -15.24 21.49 -8.91
CA TRP A 204 -14.47 22.74 -8.98
C TRP A 204 -13.79 23.01 -7.63
N HIS A 205 -12.69 22.32 -7.33
CA HIS A 205 -12.00 22.41 -6.03
C HIS A 205 -10.54 22.84 -6.12
N ALA A 206 -9.88 22.63 -7.27
CA ALA A 206 -8.44 22.77 -7.38
C ALA A 206 -7.99 24.19 -7.73
N GLY A 207 -8.84 25.02 -8.35
CA GLY A 207 -8.48 26.37 -8.79
C GLY A 207 -7.59 26.38 -10.04
N ASP A 208 -7.54 25.27 -10.80
CA ASP A 208 -6.68 25.09 -11.96
C ASP A 208 -7.44 25.03 -13.29
N GLY A 209 -8.69 25.53 -13.32
CA GLY A 209 -9.54 25.52 -14.51
C GLY A 209 -9.84 24.11 -14.98
N ASP A 210 -9.56 23.83 -16.25
CA ASP A 210 -9.64 22.48 -16.82
C ASP A 210 -8.39 21.62 -16.55
N GLY A 211 -7.58 22.00 -15.57
CA GLY A 211 -6.39 21.26 -15.17
C GLY A 211 -6.67 19.93 -14.47
N PRO A 212 -5.63 19.11 -14.25
CA PRO A 212 -5.77 17.77 -13.67
C PRO A 212 -6.33 17.75 -12.25
N GLY A 213 -6.16 18.84 -11.49
CA GLY A 213 -6.74 18.99 -10.16
C GLY A 213 -8.25 18.92 -10.23
N ASN A 214 -8.90 19.76 -11.03
CA ASN A 214 -10.36 19.70 -11.20
C ASN A 214 -10.82 18.50 -12.03
N ARG A 215 -10.10 18.14 -13.09
CA ARG A 215 -10.59 17.21 -14.13
C ARG A 215 -10.21 15.75 -13.93
N GLU A 216 -9.28 15.46 -13.02
CA GLU A 216 -8.78 14.10 -12.78
C GLU A 216 -8.65 13.75 -11.29
N SER A 217 -9.13 14.58 -10.36
CA SER A 217 -9.04 14.33 -8.92
C SER A 217 -10.40 14.24 -8.22
N ILE A 218 -10.48 13.33 -7.24
CA ILE A 218 -11.51 13.35 -6.21
C ILE A 218 -11.04 14.29 -5.09
N ALA A 219 -11.94 15.11 -4.52
CA ALA A 219 -11.62 16.00 -3.40
C ALA A 219 -12.23 15.52 -2.07
N ILE A 220 -11.42 15.57 -1.01
CA ILE A 220 -11.83 15.33 0.39
C ILE A 220 -11.59 16.60 1.19
N GLU A 221 -12.66 17.20 1.70
CA GLU A 221 -12.64 18.33 2.64
C GLU A 221 -12.69 17.83 4.09
N ILE A 222 -11.63 18.07 4.86
CA ILE A 222 -11.58 17.73 6.29
C ILE A 222 -12.15 18.89 7.10
N ALA A 223 -13.20 18.64 7.88
CA ALA A 223 -13.81 19.67 8.72
C ALA A 223 -12.88 20.09 9.88
N VAL A 224 -12.81 21.40 10.12
CA VAL A 224 -11.95 22.01 11.16
C VAL A 224 -12.75 22.81 12.22
N ASN A 225 -14.06 22.60 12.28
CA ASN A 225 -14.98 23.29 13.18
C ASN A 225 -14.61 23.10 14.66
N SER A 226 -14.72 24.17 15.45
CA SER A 226 -14.26 24.22 16.85
C SER A 226 -15.01 23.31 17.82
N ASP A 227 -16.22 22.88 17.46
CA ASP A 227 -17.01 21.90 18.20
C ASP A 227 -16.79 20.43 17.75
N GLY A 228 -15.83 20.19 16.84
CA GLY A 228 -15.41 18.87 16.38
C GLY A 228 -14.01 18.47 16.84
N ASP A 229 -13.72 17.17 16.84
CA ASP A 229 -12.35 16.65 17.05
C ASP A 229 -11.59 16.57 15.71
N TYR A 230 -10.74 17.57 15.46
CA TYR A 230 -9.93 17.62 14.24
C TYR A 230 -9.03 16.39 14.04
N ASN A 231 -8.42 15.84 15.10
CA ASN A 231 -7.56 14.66 14.96
C ASN A 231 -8.38 13.44 14.53
N LYS A 232 -9.62 13.34 15.04
CA LYS A 232 -10.56 12.31 14.62
C LYS A 232 -11.06 12.52 13.19
N ALA A 233 -11.32 13.76 12.78
CA ALA A 233 -11.66 14.08 11.39
C ALA A 233 -10.53 13.69 10.42
N VAL A 234 -9.28 13.98 10.78
CA VAL A 234 -8.08 13.54 10.04
C VAL A 234 -7.96 12.01 10.00
N ASP A 235 -8.26 11.31 11.09
CA ASP A 235 -8.29 9.84 11.14
C ASP A 235 -9.35 9.24 10.20
N ASN A 236 -10.56 9.80 10.21
CA ASN A 236 -11.65 9.40 9.34
C ASN A 236 -11.32 9.70 7.86
N ALA A 237 -10.68 10.83 7.58
CA ALA A 237 -10.22 11.18 6.23
C ALA A 237 -9.19 10.17 5.68
N LYS A 238 -8.28 9.66 6.52
CA LYS A 238 -7.33 8.61 6.10
C LYS A 238 -8.05 7.34 5.67
N LYS A 239 -9.09 6.94 6.42
CA LYS A 239 -9.92 5.77 6.11
C LYS A 239 -10.70 5.93 4.81
N LEU A 240 -11.24 7.13 4.58
CA LEU A 240 -11.93 7.47 3.33
C LEU A 240 -10.96 7.43 2.14
N ALA A 241 -9.79 8.06 2.26
CA ALA A 241 -8.78 8.04 1.20
C ALA A 241 -8.33 6.62 0.86
N ALA A 242 -8.12 5.76 1.86
CA ALA A 242 -7.83 4.33 1.65
C ALA A 242 -8.96 3.61 0.88
N TYR A 243 -10.22 3.84 1.24
CA TYR A 243 -11.37 3.28 0.53
C TYR A 243 -11.39 3.75 -0.94
N LEU A 244 -11.19 5.03 -1.18
CA LEU A 244 -11.18 5.60 -2.53
C LEU A 244 -10.03 5.07 -3.38
N MET A 245 -8.84 4.87 -2.79
CA MET A 245 -7.73 4.20 -3.48
C MET A 245 -8.12 2.80 -3.94
N LYS A 246 -8.84 2.03 -3.12
CA LYS A 246 -9.37 0.72 -3.53
C LYS A 246 -10.34 0.94 -4.69
N GLU A 247 -11.39 1.73 -4.48
CA GLU A 247 -12.52 1.80 -5.42
C GLU A 247 -12.13 2.32 -6.80
N THR A 248 -11.12 3.18 -6.87
CA THR A 248 -10.71 3.84 -8.12
C THR A 248 -9.42 3.28 -8.71
N GLY A 249 -8.62 2.55 -7.93
CA GLY A 249 -7.27 2.14 -8.32
C GLY A 249 -6.23 3.27 -8.27
N VAL A 250 -6.57 4.45 -7.74
CA VAL A 250 -5.61 5.55 -7.56
C VAL A 250 -4.49 5.11 -6.59
N PRO A 251 -3.22 5.17 -6.99
CA PRO A 251 -2.10 4.74 -6.15
C PRO A 251 -1.78 5.76 -5.05
N LEU A 252 -1.12 5.30 -3.97
CA LEU A 252 -0.82 6.13 -2.78
C LEU A 252 -0.04 7.41 -3.12
N ASN A 253 0.89 7.35 -4.08
CA ASN A 253 1.68 8.50 -4.54
C ASN A 253 0.82 9.58 -5.24
N ASN A 254 -0.42 9.25 -5.60
CA ASN A 254 -1.39 10.17 -6.18
C ASN A 254 -2.43 10.66 -5.14
N VAL A 255 -2.26 10.35 -3.86
CA VAL A 255 -2.89 11.09 -2.76
C VAL A 255 -2.07 12.35 -2.49
N VAL A 256 -2.64 13.52 -2.78
CA VAL A 256 -1.92 14.79 -2.88
C VAL A 256 -2.59 15.89 -2.08
N LYS A 257 -1.81 16.91 -1.70
CA LYS A 257 -2.32 18.16 -1.11
C LYS A 257 -2.93 19.02 -2.20
N HIS A 258 -3.94 19.82 -1.85
CA HIS A 258 -4.42 20.87 -2.74
C HIS A 258 -3.32 21.84 -3.21
N GLN A 259 -2.34 22.10 -2.35
CA GLN A 259 -1.13 22.88 -2.66
C GLN A 259 -0.45 22.46 -3.97
N LYS A 260 -0.55 21.19 -4.38
CA LYS A 260 0.02 20.70 -5.65
C LYS A 260 -0.53 21.44 -6.87
N TRP A 261 -1.80 21.86 -6.82
CA TRP A 261 -2.51 22.41 -7.98
C TRP A 261 -2.40 23.93 -8.06
N SER A 262 -2.66 24.62 -6.95
CA SER A 262 -2.77 26.09 -6.92
C SER A 262 -1.60 26.79 -6.22
N GLY A 263 -0.72 26.05 -5.55
CA GLY A 263 0.32 26.60 -4.67
C GLY A 263 -0.19 27.11 -3.32
N LYS A 264 -1.51 27.21 -3.11
CA LYS A 264 -2.10 27.61 -1.82
C LYS A 264 -1.69 26.64 -0.72
N ILE A 265 -1.46 27.16 0.48
CA ILE A 265 -1.13 26.34 1.65
C ILE A 265 -2.41 25.65 2.14
N CYS A 266 -2.81 24.58 1.45
CA CYS A 266 -3.96 23.74 1.79
C CYS A 266 -3.59 22.27 1.57
N PRO A 267 -3.86 21.36 2.54
CA PRO A 267 -4.50 21.58 3.84
C PRO A 267 -3.58 22.33 4.84
N ALA A 268 -4.03 23.47 5.36
CA ALA A 268 -3.17 24.45 6.06
C ALA A 268 -2.69 23.95 7.42
N ILE A 269 -3.60 23.45 8.27
CA ILE A 269 -3.29 22.94 9.60
C ILE A 269 -2.36 21.74 9.45
N MET A 270 -2.67 20.81 8.56
CA MET A 270 -1.85 19.62 8.32
C MET A 270 -0.45 19.94 7.79
N ILE A 271 -0.29 20.92 6.89
CA ILE A 271 1.02 21.35 6.40
C ILE A 271 1.81 22.02 7.52
N ASN A 272 1.21 22.99 8.21
CA ASN A 272 1.90 23.81 9.21
C ASN A 272 2.28 23.01 10.47
N SER A 273 1.52 21.96 10.80
CA SER A 273 1.83 21.03 11.90
C SER A 273 2.74 19.86 11.51
N GLY A 274 3.20 19.80 10.25
CA GLY A 274 4.06 18.71 9.76
C GLY A 274 3.35 17.35 9.66
N GLN A 275 2.01 17.33 9.62
CA GLN A 275 1.20 16.10 9.66
C GLN A 275 0.96 15.47 8.29
N TRP A 276 1.44 16.04 7.19
CA TRP A 276 1.26 15.46 5.85
C TRP A 276 1.85 14.05 5.72
N VAL A 277 3.08 13.83 6.20
CA VAL A 277 3.71 12.49 6.14
C VAL A 277 2.98 11.49 7.05
N PRO A 278 2.68 11.81 8.32
CA PRO A 278 1.79 10.99 9.15
C PRO A 278 0.42 10.70 8.53
N PHE A 279 -0.16 11.65 7.79
CA PHE A 279 -1.41 11.47 7.07
C PHE A 279 -1.28 10.37 6.01
N VAL A 280 -0.34 10.51 5.07
CA VAL A 280 -0.13 9.55 3.97
C VAL A 280 0.23 8.16 4.51
N ASN A 281 1.08 8.07 5.52
CA ASN A 281 1.41 6.80 6.18
C ASN A 281 0.17 6.17 6.85
N GLY A 282 -0.73 6.98 7.40
CA GLY A 282 -2.00 6.52 7.94
C GLY A 282 -2.96 6.02 6.87
N VAL A 283 -3.02 6.68 5.72
CA VAL A 283 -3.78 6.20 4.55
C VAL A 283 -3.26 4.84 4.10
N GLU A 284 -1.94 4.71 3.91
CA GLU A 284 -1.31 3.42 3.57
C GLU A 284 -1.59 2.37 4.64
N GLY A 285 -1.46 2.71 5.91
CA GLY A 285 -1.75 1.83 7.03
C GLY A 285 -3.20 1.31 7.03
N TYR A 286 -4.18 2.17 6.73
CA TYR A 286 -5.57 1.75 6.61
C TYR A 286 -5.86 1.00 5.32
N TYR A 287 -5.28 1.40 4.19
CA TYR A 287 -5.39 0.69 2.94
C TYR A 287 -4.90 -0.74 3.09
N ASN A 288 -3.70 -0.88 3.66
CA ASN A 288 -3.13 -2.16 4.02
C ASN A 288 -4.04 -2.87 5.04
N LYS A 289 -4.46 -2.24 6.13
CA LYS A 289 -5.29 -2.91 7.16
C LYS A 289 -6.62 -3.46 6.63
N PHE A 290 -7.35 -2.69 5.82
CA PHE A 290 -8.70 -3.06 5.37
C PHE A 290 -8.71 -3.79 4.03
N TYR A 291 -7.69 -3.55 3.20
CA TYR A 291 -7.58 -4.05 1.85
C TYR A 291 -6.25 -4.77 1.61
N GLN A 292 -5.59 -5.24 2.68
CA GLN A 292 -4.42 -6.13 2.61
C GLN A 292 -4.73 -7.12 1.48
N PRO A 293 -3.94 -7.15 0.41
CA PRO A 293 -3.69 -8.43 -0.17
C PRO A 293 -2.87 -9.16 0.89
N THR A 294 -3.48 -10.10 1.62
CA THR A 294 -2.71 -11.34 1.82
C THR A 294 -2.32 -11.72 0.41
N ASP A 295 -1.03 -11.63 0.10
CA ASP A 295 -0.62 -12.10 -1.20
C ASP A 295 -1.15 -13.53 -1.36
N ASP A 296 -1.62 -13.87 -2.56
CA ASP A 296 -2.26 -15.17 -2.82
C ASP A 296 -1.29 -16.37 -2.71
N ILE A 297 -0.08 -16.08 -2.20
CA ILE A 297 0.98 -17.03 -1.92
C ILE A 297 1.23 -17.30 -0.46
N THR A 298 0.80 -16.45 0.47
CA THR A 298 1.04 -16.67 1.90
C THR A 298 0.42 -18.00 2.37
N GLY A 299 1.25 -18.86 2.95
CA GLY A 299 0.88 -20.19 3.44
C GLY A 299 0.87 -21.29 2.37
N GLY A 300 1.06 -20.96 1.10
CA GLY A 300 1.10 -21.92 0.00
C GLY A 300 2.43 -22.68 -0.07
N TRP A 301 2.42 -23.93 -0.52
CA TRP A 301 3.66 -24.72 -0.71
C TRP A 301 4.63 -24.09 -1.72
N TYR A 302 4.12 -23.28 -2.63
CA TYR A 302 4.86 -22.55 -3.66
C TYR A 302 5.40 -21.20 -3.15
N GLU A 303 4.98 -20.74 -1.97
CA GLU A 303 5.39 -19.46 -1.38
C GLU A 303 6.91 -19.27 -1.40
N PRO A 304 7.73 -20.24 -0.95
CA PRO A 304 9.17 -20.06 -0.91
C PRO A 304 9.76 -19.80 -2.29
N ALA A 305 9.28 -20.54 -3.29
CA ALA A 305 9.78 -20.44 -4.66
C ALA A 305 9.40 -19.10 -5.30
N ILE A 306 8.13 -18.70 -5.17
CA ILE A 306 7.66 -17.43 -5.75
C ILE A 306 8.36 -16.24 -5.07
N ARG A 307 8.49 -16.25 -3.74
CA ARG A 307 9.18 -15.15 -3.02
C ARG A 307 10.65 -15.03 -3.41
N ASP A 308 11.34 -16.16 -3.59
CA ASP A 308 12.75 -16.17 -4.02
C ASP A 308 12.90 -15.62 -5.45
N LEU A 309 12.09 -16.11 -6.40
CA LEU A 309 12.15 -15.62 -7.78
C LEU A 309 11.72 -14.16 -7.91
N ASN A 310 10.76 -13.69 -7.11
CA ASN A 310 10.35 -12.28 -7.08
C ASN A 310 11.47 -11.38 -6.58
N ARG A 311 12.15 -11.78 -5.51
CA ARG A 311 13.33 -11.07 -4.96
C ARG A 311 14.47 -10.98 -5.97
N ARG A 312 14.64 -12.00 -6.82
CA ARG A 312 15.62 -12.00 -7.92
C ARG A 312 15.14 -11.22 -9.16
N GLY A 313 13.92 -10.69 -9.15
CA GLY A 313 13.32 -10.01 -10.31
C GLY A 313 12.99 -10.95 -11.48
N ILE A 314 12.95 -12.27 -11.25
CA ILE A 314 12.73 -13.29 -12.29
C ILE A 314 11.23 -13.47 -12.53
N MET A 315 10.46 -13.69 -11.45
CA MET A 315 9.01 -13.86 -11.49
C MET A 315 8.34 -12.78 -10.67
N VAL A 316 7.81 -11.77 -11.34
CA VAL A 316 7.07 -10.67 -10.72
C VAL A 316 5.58 -11.03 -10.64
N GLY A 317 4.92 -10.59 -9.57
CA GLY A 317 3.46 -10.70 -9.42
C GLY A 317 2.70 -9.87 -10.47
N GLU A 318 1.40 -10.13 -10.57
CA GLU A 318 0.47 -9.41 -11.46
C GLU A 318 0.06 -8.04 -10.89
N GLY A 319 0.53 -7.70 -9.68
CA GLY A 319 0.26 -6.43 -8.99
C GLY A 319 -0.66 -6.63 -7.79
N ASN A 320 -0.70 -5.65 -6.88
CA ASN A 320 -1.60 -5.65 -5.70
C ASN A 320 -1.54 -6.95 -4.87
N GLY A 321 -0.34 -7.52 -4.71
CA GLY A 321 -0.13 -8.79 -3.98
C GLY A 321 -0.63 -10.05 -4.68
N ILE A 322 -1.09 -9.99 -5.94
CA ILE A 322 -1.51 -11.15 -6.72
C ILE A 322 -0.29 -11.72 -7.46
N PHE A 323 -0.03 -13.02 -7.28
CA PHE A 323 0.96 -13.78 -8.06
C PHE A 323 0.32 -14.88 -8.91
N ALA A 324 -0.98 -15.15 -8.73
CA ALA A 324 -1.77 -16.13 -9.44
C ALA A 324 -1.13 -17.53 -9.48
N PRO A 325 -0.74 -18.11 -8.33
CA PRO A 325 0.10 -19.32 -8.27
C PRO A 325 -0.53 -20.54 -8.95
N ASN A 326 -1.85 -20.61 -9.02
CA ASN A 326 -2.59 -21.71 -9.66
C ASN A 326 -2.89 -21.47 -11.15
N ARG A 327 -2.55 -20.30 -11.71
CA ARG A 327 -2.76 -20.00 -13.14
C ARG A 327 -1.77 -20.80 -13.99
N SER A 328 -2.23 -21.35 -15.10
CA SER A 328 -1.36 -21.97 -16.11
C SER A 328 -0.39 -20.97 -16.73
N VAL A 329 0.84 -21.41 -16.98
CA VAL A 329 1.90 -20.62 -17.62
C VAL A 329 1.96 -20.94 -19.11
N THR A 330 2.05 -19.92 -19.96
CA THR A 330 2.21 -20.10 -21.40
C THR A 330 3.67 -20.42 -21.77
N ARG A 331 3.89 -20.99 -22.97
CA ARG A 331 5.24 -21.22 -23.50
C ARG A 331 6.09 -19.96 -23.56
N ALA A 332 5.48 -18.82 -23.92
CA ALA A 332 6.16 -17.53 -23.94
C ALA A 332 6.55 -17.03 -22.55
N GLU A 333 5.65 -17.14 -21.57
CA GLU A 333 5.93 -16.77 -20.19
C GLU A 333 7.08 -17.64 -19.63
N PHE A 334 7.05 -18.95 -19.88
CA PHE A 334 8.10 -19.86 -19.45
C PHE A 334 9.46 -19.50 -20.09
N ALA A 335 9.50 -19.20 -21.39
CA ALA A 335 10.71 -18.76 -22.08
C ALA A 335 11.26 -17.44 -21.50
N GLN A 336 10.39 -16.48 -21.16
CA GLN A 336 10.79 -15.24 -20.51
C GLN A 336 11.40 -15.49 -19.12
N LEU A 337 10.81 -16.38 -18.33
CA LEU A 337 11.34 -16.71 -17.01
C LEU A 337 12.72 -17.37 -17.10
N ILE A 338 12.95 -18.25 -18.07
CA ILE A 338 14.28 -18.85 -18.32
C ILE A 338 15.29 -17.80 -18.79
N SER A 339 14.88 -16.92 -19.70
CA SER A 339 15.72 -15.80 -20.18
C SER A 339 16.20 -14.92 -19.02
N ASN A 340 15.29 -14.52 -18.13
CA ASN A 340 15.59 -13.73 -16.95
C ASN A 340 16.49 -14.50 -15.98
N SER A 341 16.17 -15.77 -15.72
CA SER A 341 16.91 -16.64 -14.78
C SER A 341 18.39 -16.78 -15.15
N LEU A 342 18.69 -16.88 -16.45
CA LEU A 342 20.06 -17.08 -16.93
C LEU A 342 20.75 -15.79 -17.34
N SER A 343 20.03 -14.65 -17.28
CA SER A 343 20.46 -13.34 -17.79
C SER A 343 20.98 -13.43 -19.23
N LEU A 344 20.17 -14.02 -20.12
CA LEU A 344 20.60 -14.30 -21.50
C LEU A 344 20.89 -13.02 -22.29
N PRO A 345 21.92 -13.02 -23.16
CA PRO A 345 22.19 -11.91 -24.07
C PRO A 345 21.03 -11.70 -25.03
N ALA A 346 20.99 -10.53 -25.68
CA ALA A 346 20.01 -10.25 -26.73
C ALA A 346 20.07 -11.32 -27.84
N GLY A 347 18.91 -11.64 -28.42
CA GLY A 347 18.75 -12.60 -29.49
C GLY A 347 17.89 -12.04 -30.61
N ASP A 348 18.06 -12.61 -31.79
CA ASP A 348 17.44 -12.20 -33.06
C ASP A 348 16.63 -13.34 -33.72
N ALA A 349 16.50 -14.49 -33.07
CA ALA A 349 15.69 -15.60 -33.56
C ALA A 349 14.24 -15.17 -33.82
N THR A 350 13.62 -15.69 -34.88
CA THR A 350 12.26 -15.32 -35.29
C THR A 350 11.35 -16.53 -35.45
N PHE A 351 10.06 -16.30 -35.24
CA PHE A 351 8.97 -17.23 -35.49
C PHE A 351 7.84 -16.47 -36.19
N LYS A 352 7.04 -17.14 -37.02
CA LYS A 352 5.96 -16.52 -37.79
C LYS A 352 4.86 -15.93 -36.88
N ASP A 353 4.61 -16.57 -35.75
CA ASP A 353 3.60 -16.24 -34.73
C ASP A 353 4.14 -15.36 -33.60
N LEU A 354 5.35 -14.81 -33.74
CA LEU A 354 5.96 -13.97 -32.68
C LEU A 354 5.18 -12.66 -32.45
N ASN A 355 4.39 -12.21 -33.43
CA ASN A 355 3.56 -11.02 -33.27
C ASN A 355 2.25 -11.29 -32.51
N ASP A 356 1.87 -12.56 -32.31
CA ASP A 356 0.62 -12.95 -31.66
C ASP A 356 0.75 -12.92 -30.12
N VAL A 357 1.95 -12.79 -29.59
CA VAL A 357 2.23 -12.70 -28.15
C VAL A 357 2.38 -11.26 -27.68
N ASN A 358 2.05 -11.05 -26.40
CA ASN A 358 2.31 -9.79 -25.70
C ASN A 358 3.77 -9.31 -25.96
N PRO A 359 3.97 -8.06 -26.39
CA PRO A 359 5.31 -7.53 -26.72
C PRO A 359 6.36 -7.73 -25.63
N THR A 360 5.98 -7.71 -24.35
CA THR A 360 6.90 -7.87 -23.21
C THR A 360 7.52 -9.26 -23.09
N LEU A 361 6.93 -10.28 -23.73
CA LEU A 361 7.43 -11.67 -23.69
C LEU A 361 8.25 -12.04 -24.93
N ARG A 362 8.25 -11.20 -25.98
CA ARG A 362 8.91 -11.50 -27.25
C ARG A 362 10.41 -11.66 -27.08
N ASP A 363 11.02 -10.81 -26.27
CA ASP A 363 12.45 -10.86 -26.02
C ASP A 363 12.88 -12.15 -25.33
N GLY A 364 12.09 -12.66 -24.39
CA GLY A 364 12.33 -13.95 -23.75
C GLY A 364 12.42 -15.09 -24.77
N ILE A 365 11.49 -15.13 -25.72
CA ILE A 365 11.47 -16.10 -26.82
C ILE A 365 12.72 -15.94 -27.70
N LYS A 366 13.00 -14.73 -28.17
CA LYS A 366 14.16 -14.46 -29.05
C LYS A 366 15.47 -14.90 -28.43
N ARG A 367 15.71 -14.49 -27.17
CA ARG A 367 16.97 -14.77 -26.45
C ARG A 367 17.17 -16.26 -26.22
N THR A 368 16.13 -16.94 -25.74
CA THR A 368 16.21 -18.39 -25.48
C THR A 368 16.35 -19.21 -26.75
N ALA A 369 15.70 -18.80 -27.85
CA ALA A 369 15.83 -19.47 -29.15
C ALA A 369 17.21 -19.26 -29.77
N SER A 370 17.76 -18.04 -29.74
CA SER A 370 19.09 -17.74 -30.29
C SER A 370 20.23 -18.52 -29.62
N VAL A 371 20.07 -18.92 -28.35
CA VAL A 371 21.05 -19.76 -27.65
C VAL A 371 20.69 -21.25 -27.65
N GLY A 372 19.65 -21.65 -28.39
CA GLY A 372 19.25 -23.05 -28.56
C GLY A 372 18.58 -23.70 -27.35
N ILE A 373 18.07 -22.90 -26.40
CA ILE A 373 17.35 -23.42 -25.22
C ILE A 373 15.92 -23.84 -25.57
N ILE A 374 15.27 -23.11 -26.49
CA ILE A 374 13.94 -23.44 -27.00
C ILE A 374 13.97 -23.69 -28.50
N SER A 375 12.97 -24.43 -28.98
CA SER A 375 12.68 -24.63 -30.40
C SER A 375 11.19 -24.47 -30.67
N GLY A 376 10.85 -24.16 -31.93
CA GLY A 376 9.46 -24.12 -32.40
C GLY A 376 8.81 -25.52 -32.44
N ARG A 377 7.49 -25.55 -32.64
CA ARG A 377 6.72 -26.80 -32.77
C ARG A 377 6.66 -27.34 -34.21
N GLY A 378 7.17 -26.59 -35.18
CA GLY A 378 7.11 -26.94 -36.61
C GLY A 378 6.67 -25.75 -37.45
N ASP A 379 6.83 -25.84 -38.78
CA ASP A 379 6.34 -24.86 -39.77
C ASP A 379 6.74 -23.39 -39.58
N GLY A 380 7.76 -23.14 -38.75
CA GLY A 380 8.21 -21.81 -38.36
C GLY A 380 7.43 -21.16 -37.20
N ASN A 381 6.59 -21.92 -36.48
CA ASN A 381 5.77 -21.45 -35.37
C ASN A 381 6.34 -21.88 -34.00
N PHE A 382 6.22 -21.00 -33.00
CA PHE A 382 6.60 -21.28 -31.61
C PHE A 382 5.44 -21.72 -30.72
N ASP A 383 4.23 -21.28 -31.06
CA ASP A 383 2.99 -21.41 -30.30
C ASP A 383 3.07 -20.74 -28.91
N PRO A 384 3.24 -19.39 -28.86
CA PRO A 384 3.61 -18.68 -27.64
C PRO A 384 2.53 -18.66 -26.56
N ASN A 385 1.26 -18.62 -26.95
CA ASN A 385 0.14 -18.39 -26.04
C ASN A 385 -0.44 -19.70 -25.46
N THR A 386 -0.01 -20.86 -25.97
CA THR A 386 -0.45 -22.15 -25.46
C THR A 386 0.19 -22.46 -24.11
N PRO A 387 -0.57 -22.96 -23.11
CA PRO A 387 -0.02 -23.47 -21.86
C PRO A 387 1.09 -24.50 -22.10
N ILE A 388 2.21 -24.35 -21.40
CA ILE A 388 3.34 -25.28 -21.52
C ILE A 388 3.05 -26.59 -20.78
N THR A 389 3.40 -27.72 -21.38
CA THR A 389 3.29 -29.02 -20.72
C THR A 389 4.48 -29.28 -19.80
N ARG A 390 4.31 -30.19 -18.84
CA ARG A 390 5.35 -30.57 -17.89
C ARG A 390 6.59 -31.17 -18.55
N GLU A 391 6.42 -32.00 -19.57
CA GLU A 391 7.57 -32.55 -20.31
C GLU A 391 8.26 -31.49 -21.19
N GLU A 392 7.52 -30.52 -21.74
CA GLU A 392 8.12 -29.41 -22.49
C GLU A 392 8.94 -28.51 -21.55
N ALA A 393 8.39 -28.17 -20.37
CA ALA A 393 9.11 -27.45 -19.34
C ALA A 393 10.41 -28.18 -18.94
N ALA A 394 10.35 -29.51 -18.80
CA ALA A 394 11.53 -30.33 -18.50
C ALA A 394 12.60 -30.28 -19.61
N VAL A 395 12.20 -30.31 -20.88
CA VAL A 395 13.14 -30.18 -22.00
C VAL A 395 13.84 -28.83 -21.96
N ILE A 396 13.09 -27.74 -21.78
CA ILE A 396 13.64 -26.38 -21.75
C ILE A 396 14.60 -26.20 -20.56
N VAL A 397 14.23 -26.68 -19.38
CA VAL A 397 15.09 -26.62 -18.19
C VAL A 397 16.35 -27.47 -18.36
N ASN A 398 16.23 -28.67 -18.96
CA ASN A 398 17.41 -29.48 -19.28
C ASN A 398 18.35 -28.77 -20.27
N LYS A 399 17.80 -28.11 -21.30
CA LYS A 399 18.60 -27.32 -22.25
C LYS A 399 19.24 -26.09 -21.61
N ALA A 400 18.57 -25.44 -20.67
CA ALA A 400 19.14 -24.37 -19.85
C ALA A 400 20.34 -24.84 -19.02
N LEU A 401 20.27 -26.04 -18.43
CA LEU A 401 21.41 -26.64 -17.73
C LEU A 401 22.57 -26.97 -18.70
N GLU A 402 22.27 -27.54 -19.87
CA GLU A 402 23.26 -27.81 -20.92
C GLU A 402 23.96 -26.53 -21.39
N TYR A 403 23.22 -25.42 -21.55
CA TYR A 403 23.78 -24.11 -21.85
C TYR A 403 24.76 -23.62 -20.77
N LYS A 404 24.47 -23.91 -19.50
CA LYS A 404 25.38 -23.64 -18.37
C LYS A 404 26.45 -24.72 -18.19
N LYS A 405 26.57 -25.68 -19.13
CA LYS A 405 27.52 -26.80 -19.11
C LYS A 405 27.36 -27.71 -17.90
N ILE A 406 26.15 -27.80 -17.38
CA ILE A 406 25.80 -28.67 -16.27
C ILE A 406 25.14 -29.92 -16.82
N SER A 407 25.63 -31.07 -16.37
CA SER A 407 25.06 -32.37 -16.66
C SER A 407 24.67 -33.06 -15.35
N GLY A 408 23.87 -34.10 -15.47
CA GLY A 408 23.39 -34.91 -14.35
C GLY A 408 23.20 -36.36 -14.77
N PRO A 409 23.15 -37.28 -13.80
CA PRO A 409 22.94 -38.70 -14.09
C PRO A 409 21.55 -38.93 -14.69
N LEU A 410 21.44 -39.89 -15.60
CA LEU A 410 20.14 -40.39 -16.04
C LEU A 410 19.61 -41.34 -14.97
N ALA A 411 18.64 -40.87 -14.19
CA ALA A 411 18.03 -41.66 -13.13
C ALA A 411 16.90 -42.57 -13.66
N ASN A 412 16.62 -43.65 -12.94
CA ASN A 412 15.42 -44.44 -13.18
C ASN A 412 14.20 -43.68 -12.67
N LEU A 413 13.19 -43.51 -13.53
CA LEU A 413 11.95 -42.83 -13.15
C LEU A 413 11.05 -43.79 -12.34
N PRO A 414 10.60 -43.39 -11.14
CA PRO A 414 9.70 -44.21 -10.33
C PRO A 414 8.25 -44.16 -10.82
N PHE A 415 7.92 -43.20 -11.70
CA PHE A 415 6.55 -42.86 -12.06
C PHE A 415 5.82 -43.96 -12.83
N ALA A 416 4.56 -44.21 -12.47
CA ALA A 416 3.70 -45.20 -13.12
C ALA A 416 3.37 -44.84 -14.57
N ASP A 417 3.32 -43.55 -14.89
CA ASP A 417 3.03 -43.01 -16.22
C ASP A 417 4.30 -42.67 -17.03
N LYS A 418 5.47 -43.18 -16.61
CA LYS A 418 6.77 -42.89 -17.25
C LYS A 418 6.82 -43.24 -18.75
N ASP A 419 5.97 -44.15 -19.22
CA ASP A 419 5.93 -44.57 -20.62
C ASP A 419 5.12 -43.61 -21.51
N GLN A 420 4.41 -42.65 -20.92
CA GLN A 420 3.77 -41.55 -21.64
C GLN A 420 4.73 -40.37 -21.92
N ILE A 421 5.93 -40.41 -21.33
CA ILE A 421 6.95 -39.35 -21.47
C ILE A 421 7.67 -39.51 -22.81
N ILE A 422 7.53 -38.53 -23.70
CA ILE A 422 8.23 -38.55 -24.99
C ILE A 422 9.71 -38.22 -24.78
N TYR A 423 9.99 -37.17 -24.00
CA TYR A 423 11.34 -36.68 -23.75
C TYR A 423 11.96 -37.30 -22.48
N LYS A 424 12.04 -38.64 -22.46
CA LYS A 424 12.37 -39.42 -21.26
C LYS A 424 13.73 -39.02 -20.63
N GLU A 425 14.77 -38.83 -21.45
CA GLU A 425 16.10 -38.46 -20.94
C GLU A 425 16.13 -37.13 -20.18
N ALA A 426 15.41 -36.11 -20.68
CA ALA A 426 15.34 -34.81 -20.00
C ALA A 426 14.71 -34.97 -18.61
N VAL A 427 13.60 -35.71 -18.51
CA VAL A 427 12.93 -35.96 -17.24
C VAL A 427 13.82 -36.81 -16.31
N GLN A 428 14.52 -37.81 -16.84
CA GLN A 428 15.47 -38.64 -16.07
C GLN A 428 16.61 -37.80 -15.47
N ARG A 429 17.18 -36.89 -16.26
CA ARG A 429 18.26 -36.02 -15.78
C ARG A 429 17.76 -35.05 -14.72
N LEU A 430 16.62 -34.39 -14.96
CA LEU A 430 16.05 -33.46 -13.98
C LEU A 430 15.60 -34.16 -12.69
N TYR A 431 15.10 -35.41 -12.79
CA TYR A 431 14.79 -36.22 -11.62
C TYR A 431 16.07 -36.60 -10.85
N GLY A 432 17.12 -37.03 -11.56
CA GLY A 432 18.42 -37.35 -10.95
C GLY A 432 19.09 -36.16 -10.26
N LEU A 433 18.84 -34.93 -10.75
CA LEU A 433 19.30 -33.69 -10.13
C LEU A 433 18.38 -33.18 -9.01
N GLY A 434 17.24 -33.84 -8.77
CA GLY A 434 16.25 -33.45 -7.77
C GLY A 434 15.38 -32.24 -8.14
N ILE A 435 15.46 -31.76 -9.39
CA ILE A 435 14.67 -30.64 -9.91
C ILE A 435 13.20 -31.06 -10.07
N VAL A 436 12.99 -32.27 -10.57
CA VAL A 436 11.67 -32.89 -10.77
C VAL A 436 11.43 -33.95 -9.69
N LYS A 437 10.24 -33.92 -9.07
CA LYS A 437 9.84 -34.88 -8.02
C LYS A 437 8.52 -35.62 -8.31
N GLY A 438 7.81 -35.28 -9.39
CA GLY A 438 6.46 -35.78 -9.68
C GLY A 438 5.35 -34.89 -9.11
N MET A 439 4.10 -35.36 -9.18
CA MET A 439 2.89 -34.66 -8.71
C MET A 439 2.20 -35.32 -7.51
N GLY A 440 2.80 -36.36 -6.92
CA GLY A 440 2.12 -37.25 -5.99
C GLY A 440 1.60 -38.50 -6.70
N ASP A 441 1.05 -39.45 -5.93
CA ASP A 441 0.46 -40.72 -6.40
C ASP A 441 1.32 -41.53 -7.37
N ASN A 442 2.63 -41.38 -7.27
CA ASN A 442 3.61 -41.98 -8.16
C ASN A 442 3.42 -41.57 -9.65
N LEU A 443 2.97 -40.34 -9.93
CA LEU A 443 2.74 -39.83 -11.28
C LEU A 443 3.65 -38.64 -11.63
N TYR A 444 4.04 -38.55 -12.90
CA TYR A 444 4.73 -37.38 -13.47
C TYR A 444 3.77 -36.42 -14.17
N VAL A 445 2.77 -36.96 -14.87
CA VAL A 445 1.77 -36.28 -15.70
C VAL A 445 2.40 -35.49 -16.87
N PRO A 446 3.09 -36.16 -17.83
CA PRO A 446 3.90 -35.47 -18.85
C PRO A 446 3.13 -34.48 -19.73
N LYS A 447 1.87 -34.81 -20.05
CA LYS A 447 1.00 -33.99 -20.91
C LYS A 447 0.21 -32.92 -20.15
N GLY A 448 0.24 -32.95 -18.81
CA GLY A 448 -0.38 -31.92 -17.99
C GLY A 448 0.34 -30.58 -18.12
N THR A 449 -0.36 -29.48 -17.89
CA THR A 449 0.20 -28.12 -17.92
C THR A 449 0.83 -27.75 -16.58
N THR A 450 1.74 -26.77 -16.57
CA THR A 450 2.32 -26.24 -15.32
C THR A 450 1.63 -24.97 -14.86
N THR A 451 1.37 -24.86 -13.57
CA THR A 451 0.94 -23.61 -12.92
C THR A 451 2.12 -22.66 -12.66
N ARG A 452 1.85 -21.40 -12.31
CA ARG A 452 2.89 -20.42 -11.92
C ARG A 452 3.67 -20.87 -10.69
N GLY A 453 3.01 -21.44 -9.68
CA GLY A 453 3.66 -21.96 -8.48
C GLY A 453 4.57 -23.16 -8.77
N GLU A 454 4.12 -24.08 -9.63
CA GLU A 454 4.94 -25.20 -10.11
C GLU A 454 6.12 -24.73 -10.94
N THR A 455 5.89 -23.77 -11.84
CA THR A 455 6.95 -23.15 -12.65
C THR A 455 7.99 -22.49 -11.75
N ALA A 456 7.56 -21.79 -10.69
CA ALA A 456 8.47 -21.18 -9.73
C ALA A 456 9.35 -22.22 -9.04
N ALA A 457 8.77 -23.34 -8.61
CA ALA A 457 9.52 -24.43 -8.01
C ALA A 457 10.53 -25.06 -8.99
N PHE A 458 10.13 -25.28 -10.24
CA PHE A 458 11.02 -25.77 -11.30
C PHE A 458 12.25 -24.88 -11.50
N ILE A 459 12.00 -23.57 -11.65
CA ILE A 459 13.06 -22.59 -11.93
C ILE A 459 13.95 -22.40 -10.70
N LEU A 460 13.38 -22.32 -9.50
CA LEU A 460 14.18 -22.21 -8.29
C LEU A 460 15.09 -23.44 -8.13
N ASN A 461 14.58 -24.65 -8.33
CA ASN A 461 15.39 -25.85 -8.25
C ASN A 461 16.50 -25.87 -9.31
N MET A 462 16.20 -25.44 -10.55
CA MET A 462 17.19 -25.28 -11.60
C MET A 462 18.30 -24.31 -11.18
N LEU A 463 17.94 -23.14 -10.65
CA LEU A 463 18.90 -22.15 -10.16
C LEU A 463 19.76 -22.74 -9.05
N GLN A 464 19.17 -23.43 -8.06
CA GLN A 464 19.94 -24.08 -7.01
C GLN A 464 20.96 -25.10 -7.55
N VAL A 465 20.59 -25.88 -8.57
CA VAL A 465 21.52 -26.81 -9.23
C VAL A 465 22.62 -26.05 -9.99
N ILE A 466 22.28 -24.96 -10.68
CA ILE A 466 23.27 -24.09 -11.33
C ILE A 466 24.27 -23.52 -10.34
N GLU A 467 23.80 -23.18 -9.15
CA GLU A 467 24.55 -22.43 -8.16
C GLU A 467 25.34 -23.31 -7.20
N THR A 468 24.83 -24.49 -6.88
CA THR A 468 25.38 -25.37 -5.83
C THR A 468 25.59 -26.82 -6.28
N GLY A 469 25.27 -27.15 -7.53
CA GLY A 469 25.39 -28.49 -8.10
C GLY A 469 24.28 -29.46 -7.72
N SER A 470 23.41 -29.12 -6.77
CA SER A 470 22.27 -29.95 -6.34
C SER A 470 21.16 -29.11 -5.73
N VAL A 471 19.93 -29.63 -5.71
CA VAL A 471 18.82 -28.98 -4.98
C VAL A 471 19.06 -29.09 -3.48
N GLN A 472 19.00 -27.96 -2.78
CA GLN A 472 19.28 -27.86 -1.35
C GLN A 472 17.98 -27.99 -0.53
N LYS A 473 18.05 -28.73 0.58
CA LYS A 473 16.94 -28.81 1.53
C LYS A 473 16.94 -27.54 2.39
N GLY A 474 15.79 -26.87 2.51
CA GLY A 474 15.60 -25.83 3.51
C GLY A 474 15.72 -26.38 4.93
N ILE A 475 16.29 -25.58 5.83
CA ILE A 475 16.46 -25.90 7.25
C ILE A 475 15.64 -24.97 8.17
N GLY A 476 14.78 -24.13 7.57
CA GLY A 476 13.93 -23.20 8.27
C GLY A 476 13.52 -22.01 7.41
N THR A 477 12.88 -21.04 8.05
CA THR A 477 12.41 -19.80 7.43
C THR A 477 12.81 -18.60 8.27
N VAL A 478 13.07 -17.47 7.63
CA VAL A 478 13.38 -16.21 8.32
C VAL A 478 12.45 -15.11 7.82
N GLU A 479 11.96 -14.28 8.75
CA GLU A 479 11.24 -13.04 8.47
C GLU A 479 12.07 -11.85 8.96
N ILE A 480 12.45 -10.96 8.05
CA ILE A 480 13.31 -9.81 8.33
C ILE A 480 12.43 -8.61 8.66
N ASN A 481 12.45 -8.16 9.91
CA ASN A 481 11.62 -7.06 10.41
C ASN A 481 12.36 -5.72 10.52
N GLY A 482 13.68 -5.75 10.40
CA GLY A 482 14.54 -4.56 10.36
C GLY A 482 14.46 -3.81 9.04
N ILE A 483 14.75 -2.52 9.11
CA ILE A 483 14.90 -1.65 7.94
C ILE A 483 16.38 -1.60 7.57
N GLY A 484 16.71 -1.78 6.28
CA GLY A 484 18.08 -1.60 5.78
C GLY A 484 19.06 -2.70 6.21
N VAL A 485 18.56 -3.90 6.53
CA VAL A 485 19.37 -5.07 6.87
C VAL A 485 20.25 -5.46 5.68
N ASN A 486 21.55 -5.64 5.90
CA ASN A 486 22.50 -6.02 4.85
C ASN A 486 22.34 -7.50 4.49
N VAL A 487 22.14 -7.77 3.21
CA VAL A 487 22.32 -9.10 2.61
C VAL A 487 23.67 -9.11 1.92
N ARG A 488 24.51 -10.10 2.22
CA ARG A 488 25.92 -10.17 1.80
C ARG A 488 26.22 -11.37 0.93
N SER A 489 27.28 -11.27 0.13
CA SER A 489 27.78 -12.31 -0.76
C SER A 489 28.31 -13.57 -0.04
N GLY A 490 28.51 -13.51 1.27
CA GLY A 490 29.01 -14.63 2.07
C GLY A 490 28.72 -14.46 3.56
N ALA A 491 29.01 -15.53 4.31
CA ALA A 491 28.79 -15.64 5.75
C ALA A 491 29.84 -14.84 6.56
N GLY A 492 29.75 -13.52 6.53
CA GLY A 492 30.66 -12.64 7.29
C GLY A 492 30.48 -11.16 6.98
N ALA A 493 30.87 -10.30 7.92
CA ALA A 493 30.76 -8.85 7.77
C ALA A 493 31.74 -8.27 6.72
N SER A 494 32.81 -9.00 6.37
CA SER A 494 33.79 -8.63 5.36
C SER A 494 33.32 -8.85 3.92
N TYR A 495 32.27 -9.65 3.71
CA TYR A 495 31.70 -9.88 2.38
C TYR A 495 30.95 -8.66 1.86
N SER A 496 30.97 -8.46 0.55
CA SER A 496 30.25 -7.35 -0.11
C SER A 496 28.76 -7.42 0.18
N VAL A 497 28.14 -6.25 0.38
CA VAL A 497 26.67 -6.13 0.44
C VAL A 497 26.14 -6.29 -0.98
N VAL A 498 25.30 -7.30 -1.20
CA VAL A 498 24.66 -7.56 -2.50
C VAL A 498 23.35 -6.79 -2.64
N ARG A 499 22.61 -6.63 -1.53
CA ARG A 499 21.42 -5.80 -1.45
C ARG A 499 21.05 -5.49 0.01
N LYS A 500 20.03 -4.66 0.17
CA LYS A 500 19.33 -4.48 1.45
C LYS A 500 18.06 -5.32 1.46
N ALA A 501 17.75 -5.97 2.57
CA ALA A 501 16.49 -6.66 2.74
C ALA A 501 15.35 -5.68 3.03
N SER A 502 14.15 -6.02 2.53
CA SER A 502 12.94 -5.26 2.79
C SER A 502 12.36 -5.64 4.16
N LYS A 503 11.70 -4.69 4.83
CA LYS A 503 10.94 -5.00 6.05
C LYS A 503 9.78 -5.94 5.72
N GLY A 504 9.61 -6.99 6.51
CA GLY A 504 8.65 -8.08 6.29
C GLY A 504 9.11 -9.14 5.28
N GLU A 505 10.35 -9.06 4.78
CA GLU A 505 10.85 -10.03 3.81
C GLU A 505 10.96 -11.43 4.43
N LYS A 506 10.25 -12.40 3.83
CA LYS A 506 10.30 -13.81 4.21
C LYS A 506 11.21 -14.60 3.26
N ALA A 507 12.07 -15.46 3.80
CA ALA A 507 12.98 -16.30 3.01
C ALA A 507 13.13 -17.70 3.60
N THR A 508 13.41 -18.69 2.74
CA THR A 508 13.91 -20.00 3.18
C THR A 508 15.37 -19.88 3.59
N VAL A 509 15.72 -20.51 4.70
CA VAL A 509 17.11 -20.66 5.13
C VAL A 509 17.62 -22.02 4.67
N TYR A 510 18.73 -22.03 3.96
CA TYR A 510 19.34 -23.27 3.43
C TYR A 510 20.57 -23.72 4.21
N GLU A 511 21.22 -22.80 4.91
CA GLU A 511 22.46 -23.07 5.63
C GLU A 511 22.62 -22.06 6.76
N GLU A 512 23.20 -22.50 7.87
CA GLU A 512 23.62 -21.66 8.97
C GLU A 512 25.14 -21.80 9.13
N LYS A 513 25.86 -20.67 9.08
CA LYS A 513 27.32 -20.66 9.15
C LYS A 513 27.81 -19.45 9.92
N SER A 514 28.50 -19.69 11.05
CA SER A 514 29.14 -18.64 11.87
C SER A 514 28.20 -17.49 12.25
N GLY A 515 26.94 -17.80 12.59
CA GLY A 515 25.91 -16.80 12.92
C GLY A 515 25.25 -16.12 11.71
N TRP A 516 25.52 -16.57 10.49
CA TRP A 516 24.84 -16.09 9.27
C TRP A 516 23.90 -17.14 8.71
N LEU A 517 22.79 -16.69 8.14
CA LEU A 517 21.79 -17.53 7.48
C LEU A 517 21.90 -17.33 5.97
N ARG A 518 22.07 -18.42 5.22
CA ARG A 518 21.99 -18.41 3.75
C ARG A 518 20.52 -18.42 3.34
N ILE A 519 20.06 -17.30 2.79
CA ILE A 519 18.66 -17.08 2.40
C ILE A 519 18.43 -17.14 0.89
N GLY A 520 19.49 -17.43 0.15
CA GLY A 520 19.54 -17.54 -1.30
C GLY A 520 20.99 -17.80 -1.73
N THR A 521 21.25 -17.85 -3.02
CA THR A 521 22.63 -18.05 -3.51
C THR A 521 23.40 -16.75 -3.44
N GLY A 522 24.55 -16.78 -2.76
CA GLY A 522 25.32 -15.56 -2.48
C GLY A 522 24.54 -14.55 -1.67
N GLU A 523 23.48 -14.98 -0.96
CA GLU A 523 22.67 -14.12 -0.11
C GLU A 523 22.72 -14.64 1.32
N TRP A 524 23.44 -13.90 2.16
CA TRP A 524 23.62 -14.19 3.57
C TRP A 524 23.15 -13.01 4.41
N VAL A 525 22.37 -13.31 5.45
CA VAL A 525 21.94 -12.32 6.43
C VAL A 525 22.46 -12.72 7.81
N TYR A 526 22.87 -11.74 8.62
CA TYR A 526 23.36 -12.01 9.98
C TYR A 526 22.19 -12.34 10.89
N ASN A 527 22.25 -13.48 11.59
CA ASN A 527 21.18 -13.95 12.46
C ASN A 527 21.11 -13.14 13.75
N GLU A 528 20.26 -12.10 13.77
CA GLU A 528 20.16 -11.17 14.88
C GLU A 528 18.68 -10.97 15.29
N PRO A 529 18.27 -11.53 16.44
CA PRO A 529 16.89 -11.51 16.90
C PRO A 529 16.26 -10.11 17.05
N SER A 530 17.07 -9.05 17.23
CA SER A 530 16.54 -7.68 17.33
C SER A 530 15.89 -7.16 16.03
N TYR A 531 16.18 -7.77 14.87
CA TYR A 531 15.61 -7.34 13.60
C TYR A 531 15.13 -8.46 12.68
N MET A 532 15.10 -9.71 13.14
CA MET A 532 14.50 -10.81 12.39
C MET A 532 13.97 -11.90 13.29
N VAL A 533 13.08 -12.73 12.72
CA VAL A 533 12.56 -13.94 13.34
C VAL A 533 12.98 -15.12 12.49
N TYR A 534 13.98 -15.87 12.95
CA TYR A 534 14.38 -17.14 12.35
C TYR A 534 13.63 -18.31 13.03
N LYS A 535 12.93 -19.11 12.24
CA LYS A 535 12.23 -20.34 12.64
C LYS A 535 12.92 -21.53 11.99
N LYS A 536 13.69 -22.27 12.78
CA LYS A 536 14.37 -23.49 12.35
C LYS A 536 13.37 -24.64 12.24
N ASP A 537 13.47 -25.45 11.18
CA ASP A 537 12.64 -26.64 11.04
C ASP A 537 13.01 -27.66 12.13
N LYS A 538 12.00 -28.35 12.67
CA LYS A 538 12.24 -29.45 13.60
C LYS A 538 12.77 -30.65 12.79
N ASN A 539 13.95 -31.13 13.15
CA ASN A 539 14.59 -32.29 12.51
C ASN A 539 13.75 -33.55 12.63
#